data_AF-A0AAP0PTE9-F1
#
_entry.id   AF-A0AAP0PTE9-F1
#
_cell.length_a   1.000
_cell.length_b   1.000
_cell.length_c   1.000
_cell.angle_alpha   90.00
_cell.angle_beta   90.00
_cell.angle_gamma   90.00
#
_symmetry.space_group_name_H-M   'P 1'
#
loop_
_entity.id
_entity.type
_entity.pdbx_description
1 polymer ?
#
loop_
_entity_poly.entity_id
_entity_poly.type
_entity_poly.pdbx_seq_one_letter_code
_entity_poly.pdbx_strand_id
1 'polypeptide(L)'
;MACFGDKFSMFFVLVAALVAVIFVLGVEGDYVYLEWNVSASLDKSPVSKDQPVITINGMFPGPLINCTTNDVISVNVFNNLDEPLLITWYVPPNQLTNSTRQGELNPRLP
;
A
#
# COMPACT_ATOMS: atom_id res chain seq x y z
N MET A 1 60.04 7.51 -0.88
CA MET A 1 58.93 7.23 0.04
C MET A 1 57.93 8.38 -0.07
N ALA A 2 56.88 8.24 -0.88
CA ALA A 2 55.80 9.24 -0.98
C ALA A 2 54.49 8.57 -1.47
N CYS A 3 54.61 7.57 -2.33
CA CYS A 3 53.47 6.90 -2.97
C CYS A 3 52.61 5.97 -2.08
N PHE A 4 52.97 5.75 -0.80
CA PHE A 4 52.21 4.86 0.10
C PHE A 4 51.07 5.59 0.84
N GLY A 5 51.23 6.88 1.14
CA GLY A 5 50.22 7.69 1.82
C GLY A 5 49.03 8.09 0.92
N ASP A 6 49.31 8.39 -0.35
CA ASP A 6 48.29 8.84 -1.31
C ASP A 6 47.26 7.76 -1.63
N LYS A 7 47.69 6.49 -1.72
CA LYS A 7 46.78 5.36 -1.96
C LYS A 7 45.87 5.08 -0.77
N PHE A 8 46.38 5.27 0.45
CA PHE A 8 45.61 5.12 1.68
C PHE A 8 44.59 6.25 1.80
N SER A 9 45.00 7.50 1.53
CA SER A 9 44.11 8.66 1.53
C SER A 9 42.98 8.55 0.50
N MET A 10 43.29 8.13 -0.73
CA MET A 10 42.30 7.94 -1.79
C MET A 10 41.27 6.86 -1.46
N PHE A 11 41.68 5.81 -0.74
CA PHE A 11 40.78 4.78 -0.23
C PHE A 11 39.76 5.33 0.77
N PHE A 12 40.18 6.16 1.74
CA PHE A 12 39.24 6.78 2.67
C PHE A 12 38.27 7.75 2.00
N VAL A 13 38.73 8.50 0.99
CA VAL A 13 37.87 9.39 0.21
C VAL A 13 36.83 8.60 -0.58
N LEU A 14 37.20 7.48 -1.20
CA LEU A 14 36.27 6.60 -1.90
C LEU A 14 35.24 5.99 -0.95
N VAL A 15 35.67 5.52 0.23
CA VAL A 15 34.77 4.97 1.25
C VAL A 15 33.80 6.04 1.76
N ALA A 16 34.29 7.26 2.06
CA ALA A 16 33.45 8.36 2.51
C ALA A 16 32.43 8.79 1.43
N ALA A 17 32.83 8.83 0.16
CA ALA A 17 31.94 9.13 -0.95
C ALA A 17 30.84 8.05 -1.10
N LEU A 18 31.20 6.78 -0.96
CA LEU A 18 30.26 5.67 -1.08
C LEU A 18 29.26 5.64 0.09
N VAL A 19 29.72 5.93 1.31
CA VAL A 19 28.86 6.12 2.48
C VAL A 19 27.92 7.32 2.28
N ALA A 20 28.42 8.45 1.79
CA ALA A 20 27.60 9.62 1.51
C ALA A 20 26.50 9.34 0.48
N VAL A 21 26.81 8.58 -0.58
CA VAL A 21 25.81 8.14 -1.57
C VAL A 21 24.71 7.29 -0.91
N ILE A 22 25.07 6.35 -0.04
CA ILE A 22 24.08 5.51 0.68
C ILE A 22 23.14 6.37 1.53
N PHE A 23 23.65 7.39 2.23
CA PHE A 23 22.82 8.28 3.04
C PHE A 23 21.84 9.14 2.22
N VAL A 24 22.13 9.39 0.94
CA VAL A 24 21.25 10.16 0.03
C VAL A 24 20.17 9.27 -0.59
N LEU A 25 20.40 7.96 -0.67
CA LEU A 25 19.40 6.98 -1.09
C LEU A 25 18.40 6.75 0.05
N GLY A 26 17.46 7.68 0.22
CA GLY A 26 16.30 7.46 1.07
C GLY A 26 15.45 6.29 0.56
N VAL A 27 14.75 5.61 1.47
CA VAL A 27 13.69 4.66 1.12
C VAL A 27 12.38 5.42 1.16
N GLU A 28 11.77 5.61 -0.01
CA GLU A 28 10.41 6.11 -0.18
C GLU A 28 9.47 4.92 -0.41
N GLY A 29 8.22 5.04 0.04
CA GLY A 29 7.19 4.04 -0.24
C GLY A 29 6.62 4.19 -1.65
N ASP A 30 6.04 3.12 -2.17
CA ASP A 30 5.44 3.08 -3.51
C ASP A 30 3.97 3.54 -3.50
N TYR A 31 3.45 3.93 -4.67
CA TYR A 31 2.05 4.28 -4.86
C TYR A 31 1.27 3.09 -5.46
N VAL A 32 0.42 2.47 -4.64
CA VAL A 32 -0.36 1.29 -5.02
C VAL A 32 -1.79 1.72 -5.37
N TYR A 33 -2.18 1.53 -6.63
CA TYR A 33 -3.53 1.84 -7.13
C TYR A 33 -4.36 0.57 -7.30
N LEU A 34 -5.55 0.55 -6.72
CA LEU A 34 -6.46 -0.58 -6.75
C LEU A 34 -7.84 -0.13 -7.22
N GLU A 35 -8.48 -0.95 -8.06
CA GLU A 35 -9.88 -0.79 -8.45
C GLU A 35 -10.70 -1.93 -7.88
N TRP A 36 -11.72 -1.59 -7.10
CA TRP A 36 -12.59 -2.53 -6.41
C TRP A 36 -14.01 -2.41 -6.94
N ASN A 37 -14.46 -3.47 -7.61
CA ASN A 37 -15.84 -3.67 -7.97
C ASN A 37 -16.52 -4.49 -6.87
N VAL A 38 -17.42 -3.85 -6.12
CA VAL A 38 -18.12 -4.45 -4.98
C VAL A 38 -19.50 -4.91 -5.43
N SER A 39 -19.79 -6.21 -5.28
CA SER A 39 -21.06 -6.81 -5.71
C SER A 39 -21.48 -7.97 -4.81
N ALA A 40 -22.79 -8.26 -4.78
CA ALA A 40 -23.33 -9.43 -4.10
C ALA A 40 -23.33 -10.64 -5.03
N SER A 41 -22.86 -11.80 -4.54
CA SER A 41 -22.87 -13.06 -5.28
C SER A 41 -23.43 -14.19 -4.42
N LEU A 42 -24.16 -15.12 -5.04
CA LEU A 42 -24.63 -16.36 -4.41
C LEU A 42 -23.66 -17.54 -4.60
N ASP A 43 -22.77 -17.46 -5.60
CA ASP A 43 -21.86 -18.54 -5.99
C ASP A 43 -20.66 -18.69 -5.03
N LYS A 44 -20.45 -17.70 -4.18
CA LYS A 44 -19.37 -17.65 -3.20
C LYS A 44 -19.98 -17.74 -1.81
N SER A 45 -20.01 -18.93 -1.23
CA SER A 45 -20.52 -19.12 0.14
C SER A 45 -19.47 -19.79 1.04
N PRO A 46 -19.19 -19.23 2.24
CA PRO A 46 -18.40 -19.90 3.26
C PRO A 46 -19.15 -21.04 3.95
N VAL A 47 -20.45 -21.21 3.68
CA VAL A 47 -21.32 -22.20 4.30
C VAL A 47 -21.98 -23.04 3.21
N SER A 48 -22.38 -24.27 3.53
CA SER A 48 -23.08 -25.18 2.60
C SER A 48 -24.50 -24.74 2.21
N LYS A 49 -24.94 -23.54 2.63
CA LYS A 49 -26.22 -22.95 2.22
C LYS A 49 -25.94 -21.74 1.34
N ASP A 50 -26.75 -21.59 0.31
CA ASP A 50 -26.70 -20.43 -0.57
C ASP A 50 -27.16 -19.20 0.21
N GLN A 51 -26.26 -18.24 0.35
CA GLN A 51 -26.51 -16.95 0.97
C GLN A 51 -25.76 -15.89 0.16
N PRO A 52 -26.33 -14.68 0.00
CA PRO A 52 -25.66 -13.61 -0.72
C PRO A 52 -24.43 -13.16 0.09
N VAL A 53 -23.29 -13.07 -0.58
CA VAL A 53 -22.03 -12.64 0.01
C VAL A 53 -21.47 -11.47 -0.79
N ILE A 54 -20.96 -10.47 -0.08
CA ILE A 54 -20.29 -9.32 -0.68
C ILE A 54 -18.91 -9.77 -1.17
N THR A 55 -18.63 -9.54 -2.44
CA THR A 55 -17.37 -9.85 -3.10
C THR A 55 -16.69 -8.58 -3.57
N ILE A 56 -15.36 -8.62 -3.65
CA ILE A 56 -14.54 -7.57 -4.28
C ILE A 56 -13.88 -8.21 -5.49
N ASN A 57 -14.15 -7.67 -6.68
CA ASN A 57 -13.68 -8.22 -7.96
C ASN A 57 -14.06 -9.71 -8.13
N GLY A 58 -15.26 -10.11 -7.67
CA GLY A 58 -15.75 -11.48 -7.73
C GLY A 58 -15.07 -12.47 -6.77
N MET A 59 -14.19 -11.98 -5.89
CA MET A 59 -13.47 -12.79 -4.91
C MET A 59 -14.08 -12.70 -3.53
N PHE A 60 -14.11 -13.84 -2.85
CA PHE A 60 -14.42 -13.97 -1.44
C PHE A 60 -13.55 -15.06 -0.79
N PRO A 61 -12.75 -14.77 0.25
CA PRO A 61 -12.47 -13.44 0.79
C PRO A 61 -11.92 -12.46 -0.27
N GLY A 62 -11.98 -11.15 0.01
CA GLY A 62 -11.48 -10.13 -0.92
C GLY A 62 -9.97 -10.24 -1.21
N PRO A 63 -9.45 -9.50 -2.20
CA PRO A 63 -8.05 -9.53 -2.57
C PRO A 63 -7.13 -9.11 -1.42
N LEU A 64 -5.99 -9.79 -1.30
CA LEU A 64 -4.90 -9.34 -0.43
C LEU A 64 -4.23 -8.11 -1.05
N ILE A 65 -3.99 -7.09 -0.23
CA ILE A 65 -3.21 -5.93 -0.63
C ILE A 65 -1.75 -6.18 -0.27
N ASN A 66 -0.89 -6.26 -1.28
CA ASN A 66 0.54 -6.38 -1.10
C ASN A 66 1.17 -4.98 -1.03
N CYS A 67 1.47 -4.52 0.18
CA CYS A 67 2.06 -3.21 0.44
C CYS A 67 3.06 -3.30 1.60
N THR A 68 4.00 -2.38 1.62
CA THR A 68 5.04 -2.23 2.63
C THR A 68 4.88 -0.92 3.41
N THR A 69 5.67 -0.76 4.48
CA THR A 69 5.66 0.46 5.28
C THR A 69 6.00 1.67 4.41
N ASN A 70 5.23 2.75 4.58
CA ASN A 70 5.29 4.02 3.83
C ASN A 70 4.65 4.01 2.45
N ASP A 71 4.16 2.88 1.95
CA ASP A 71 3.40 2.86 0.70
C ASP A 71 2.09 3.66 0.84
N VAL A 72 1.72 4.34 -0.24
CA VAL A 72 0.46 5.07 -0.34
C VAL A 72 -0.51 4.26 -1.17
N ILE A 73 -1.57 3.77 -0.53
CA ILE A 73 -2.59 2.93 -1.19
C ILE A 73 -3.78 3.81 -1.57
N SER A 74 -4.08 3.86 -2.87
CA SER A 74 -5.26 4.51 -3.42
C SER A 74 -6.22 3.45 -3.93
N VAL A 75 -7.42 3.41 -3.36
CA VAL A 75 -8.45 2.45 -3.76
C VAL A 75 -9.65 3.19 -4.34
N ASN A 76 -9.92 2.93 -5.61
CA ASN A 76 -11.14 3.37 -6.28
C ASN A 76 -12.22 2.30 -6.12
N VAL A 77 -13.36 2.66 -5.52
CA VAL A 77 -14.42 1.72 -5.16
C VAL A 77 -15.67 1.99 -5.99
N PHE A 78 -16.09 0.99 -6.76
CA PHE A 78 -17.34 0.96 -7.50
C PHE A 78 -18.35 0.12 -6.71
N ASN A 79 -19.35 0.78 -6.13
CA ASN A 79 -20.43 0.10 -5.41
C ASN A 79 -21.51 -0.34 -6.40
N ASN A 80 -21.59 -1.64 -6.69
CA ASN A 80 -22.64 -2.26 -7.52
C ASN A 80 -23.68 -2.99 -6.67
N LEU A 81 -23.80 -2.64 -5.39
CA LEU A 81 -24.89 -3.08 -4.52
C LEU A 81 -26.08 -2.14 -4.67
N ASP A 82 -27.28 -2.65 -4.38
CA ASP A 82 -28.50 -1.84 -4.32
C ASP A 82 -28.57 -0.94 -3.07
N GLU A 83 -27.57 -1.04 -2.18
CA GLU A 83 -27.50 -0.37 -0.89
C GLU A 83 -26.20 0.43 -0.72
N PRO A 84 -26.19 1.46 0.15
CA PRO A 84 -24.97 2.24 0.42
C PRO A 84 -23.89 1.40 1.11
N LEU A 85 -22.64 1.61 0.69
CA LEU A 85 -21.47 0.88 1.18
C LEU A 85 -20.55 1.78 2.01
N LEU A 86 -20.04 1.23 3.12
CA LEU A 86 -18.95 1.82 3.91
C LEU A 86 -17.76 0.85 3.96
N ILE A 87 -16.59 1.31 3.55
CA ILE A 87 -15.32 0.59 3.70
C ILE A 87 -14.57 1.13 4.92
N THR A 88 -14.10 0.23 5.78
CA THR A 88 -13.25 0.58 6.91
C THR A 88 -11.93 -0.17 6.84
N TRP A 89 -10.84 0.57 6.97
CA TRP A 89 -9.50 0.01 7.10
C TRP A 89 -9.27 -0.46 8.54
N TYR A 90 -9.00 -1.75 8.71
CA TYR A 90 -8.43 -2.27 9.95
C TYR A 90 -6.91 -2.23 9.84
N VAL A 91 -6.25 -1.51 10.75
CA VAL A 91 -4.79 -1.46 10.83
C VAL A 91 -4.38 -1.99 12.21
N PRO A 92 -3.56 -3.05 12.27
CA PRO A 92 -3.04 -3.56 13.54
C PRO A 92 -2.30 -2.47 14.34
N PRO A 93 -2.42 -2.43 15.68
CA PRO A 93 -1.85 -1.35 16.50
C PRO A 93 -0.35 -1.13 16.33
N ASN A 94 0.39 -2.18 16.01
CA ASN A 94 1.84 -2.16 15.79
C ASN A 94 2.25 -1.62 14.40
N GLN A 95 1.30 -1.19 13.57
CA GLN A 95 1.53 -0.65 12.22
C GLN A 95 1.07 0.83 12.09
N LEU A 96 0.65 1.46 13.19
CA LEU A 96 0.18 2.85 13.20
C LEU A 96 1.34 3.81 13.43
N THR A 97 1.66 4.66 12.44
CA THR A 97 2.58 5.79 12.63
C THR A 97 1.94 7.16 12.33
N ASN A 98 0.94 7.28 11.42
CA ASN A 98 0.30 8.58 11.07
C ASN A 98 -0.99 8.53 10.19
N SER A 99 -1.90 7.56 10.32
CA SER A 99 -3.04 7.44 9.38
C SER A 99 -4.09 8.57 9.51
N THR A 100 -4.13 9.53 8.58
CA THR A 100 -5.28 10.44 8.41
C THR A 100 -6.38 9.71 7.65
N ARG A 101 -7.52 9.43 8.31
CA ARG A 101 -8.70 8.86 7.65
C ARG A 101 -9.56 10.01 7.10
N GLN A 102 -9.40 10.34 5.82
CA GLN A 102 -10.36 11.19 5.10
C GLN A 102 -11.24 10.32 4.22
N GLY A 103 -12.42 9.99 4.72
CA GLY A 103 -13.56 9.62 3.88
C GLY A 103 -14.28 10.89 3.48
N GLU A 104 -13.83 11.54 2.41
CA GLU A 104 -14.55 12.68 1.84
C GLU A 104 -15.41 12.16 0.69
N LEU A 105 -16.72 12.05 0.93
CA LEU A 105 -17.71 11.87 -0.13
C LEU A 105 -17.70 13.14 -0.96
N ASN A 106 -17.04 13.12 -2.12
CA ASN A 106 -17.09 14.23 -3.07
C ASN A 106 -18.52 14.33 -3.64
N PRO A 107 -19.35 15.33 -3.26
CA PRO A 107 -20.70 15.46 -3.76
C PRO A 107 -20.74 16.31 -5.05
N ARG A 108 -19.61 16.48 -5.73
CA ARG A 108 -19.47 17.35 -6.90
C ARG A 108 -18.66 16.70 -8.00
N LEU A 109 -19.34 15.88 -8.80
CA LEU A 109 -19.15 15.89 -10.24
C LEU A 109 -20.52 16.20 -10.89
N PRO A 110 -20.55 17.02 -11.96
CA PRO A 110 -21.78 17.34 -12.67
C PRO A 110 -22.43 16.12 -13.35
#